data_AF-A0A7R9MAT1-F1
#
_entry.id   AF-A0A7R9MAT1-F1
#
_cell.length_a   1.000
_cell.length_b   1.000
_cell.length_c   1.000
_cell.angle_alpha   90.00
_cell.angle_beta   90.00
_cell.angle_gamma   90.00
#
_symmetry.space_group_name_H-M   'P 1'
#
loop_
_entity.id
_entity.type
_entity.pdbx_description
1 polymer ?
#
loop_
_entity_poly.entity_id
_entity_poly.type
_entity_poly.pdbx_seq_one_letter_code
_entity_poly.pdbx_strand_id
1 'polypeptide(L)'
;YSKCLEVCRDNGHKNIDVLSEYEKKASIEAKIAERNERKNKTQRLKQKRTEEKILSVVNSRGIKLKSSLFESIHPAAHGKHVTLDESGGLVWPVLFIYPEYGQSDFIEKFAENDTFLQHLNVMFEEFAEWDAKHKYRPNDIIACIKPIERSKEKKNVKTKVEISLGDCLACSGCITSAETVLIEQQSHEEVYKIIDFNKNNPAKKRPIVMSMSLQSIASIAAKNQLEMESAAQKISTFFHNIGVDYVFDTSLAEHFSLIESQKEFMERFDKSQFPVLSSVCPGFVCYAEKTHGELIVPLLSRVKSGQQIMGILVKRFLKEKQMDTNNAFHVTLMPCYDKKLEATRSDSEFCELSDHHVKEVDVVLTPIEIDVMLSKENVILSELSDSPLDSITGDSSGGHLSSHLGSGSGGYVENVFRFMAAKYFDSYYESGQQLDYKVLRNKDFIELALEDESGNKLLSFAVINGFRNIQTLVQRIKRKTCHYQYAEVMACPSGCLNGGAQLRPDSVDDPILERVEKLFKSIPITSLPVDCHHKLTIDLYDKYFPNEDNARLYAVFKAVPKTKNLINVNW
;
A
#
# COMPACT_ATOMS: atom_id res chain seq x y z
N TYR A 1 -52.14 12.71 44.60
CA TYR A 1 -53.41 13.13 45.23
C TYR A 1 -54.62 12.30 44.79
N SER A 2 -54.87 12.06 43.50
CA SER A 2 -56.03 11.25 43.05
C SER A 2 -56.07 9.83 43.64
N LYS A 3 -54.93 9.11 43.66
CA LYS A 3 -54.82 7.80 44.35
C LYS A 3 -55.08 7.89 45.86
N CYS A 4 -54.71 9.02 46.50
CA CYS A 4 -54.97 9.23 47.93
C CYS A 4 -56.46 9.50 48.18
N LEU A 5 -57.14 10.24 47.28
CA LEU A 5 -58.59 10.48 47.35
C LEU A 5 -59.40 9.19 47.14
N GLU A 6 -58.96 8.31 46.25
CA GLU A 6 -59.53 6.98 46.01
C GLU A 6 -59.45 6.13 47.30
N VAL A 7 -58.27 6.07 47.91
CA VAL A 7 -58.05 5.41 49.21
C VAL A 7 -58.87 6.05 50.34
N CYS A 8 -59.04 7.37 50.37
CA CYS A 8 -59.85 8.05 51.39
C CYS A 8 -61.37 7.78 51.23
N ARG A 9 -61.87 7.66 49.99
CA ARG A 9 -63.26 7.33 49.69
C ARG A 9 -63.58 5.88 50.03
N ASP A 10 -62.67 4.95 49.69
CA ASP A 10 -62.81 3.52 49.99
C ASP A 10 -62.81 3.23 51.50
N ASN A 11 -62.12 4.07 52.29
CA ASN A 11 -62.07 3.96 53.75
C ASN A 11 -63.14 4.80 54.50
N GLY A 12 -64.14 5.34 53.81
CA GLY A 12 -65.34 5.91 54.43
C GLY A 12 -65.17 7.22 55.22
N HIS A 13 -64.05 7.93 55.06
CA HIS A 13 -63.83 9.21 55.73
C HIS A 13 -64.69 10.32 55.09
N LYS A 14 -65.55 10.99 55.87
CA LYS A 14 -66.51 12.03 55.40
C LYS A 14 -66.16 13.46 55.85
N ASN A 15 -64.88 13.84 55.92
CA ASN A 15 -64.53 15.23 56.20
C ASN A 15 -64.60 16.05 54.91
N ILE A 16 -65.80 16.59 54.62
CA ILE A 16 -66.17 17.22 53.34
C ILE A 16 -65.24 18.38 52.98
N ASP A 17 -64.82 19.19 53.95
CA ASP A 17 -63.97 20.36 53.67
C ASP A 17 -62.55 19.95 53.24
N VAL A 18 -61.96 18.98 53.95
CA VAL A 18 -60.62 18.45 53.66
C VAL A 18 -60.62 17.71 52.32
N LEU A 19 -61.65 16.90 52.06
CA LEU A 19 -61.82 16.23 50.77
C LEU A 19 -62.01 17.24 49.63
N SER A 20 -62.80 18.30 49.82
CA SER A 20 -62.99 19.34 48.79
C SER A 20 -61.70 20.09 48.48
N GLU A 21 -60.83 20.31 49.49
CA GLU A 21 -59.54 20.96 49.31
C GLU A 21 -58.57 20.07 48.54
N TYR A 22 -58.53 18.78 48.87
CA TYR A 22 -57.73 17.79 48.12
C TYR A 22 -58.27 17.55 46.71
N GLU A 23 -59.59 17.61 46.49
CA GLU A 23 -60.21 17.55 45.16
C GLU A 23 -59.85 18.79 44.33
N LYS A 24 -59.85 19.99 44.93
CA LYS A 24 -59.36 21.22 44.27
C LYS A 24 -57.87 21.11 43.93
N LYS A 25 -57.02 20.65 44.86
CA LYS A 25 -55.58 20.45 44.61
C LYS A 25 -55.33 19.39 43.52
N ALA A 26 -56.04 18.27 43.55
CA ALA A 26 -55.95 17.24 42.52
C ALA A 26 -56.41 17.74 41.14
N SER A 27 -57.47 18.57 41.08
CA SER A 27 -57.93 19.21 39.84
C SER A 27 -56.92 20.22 39.29
N ILE A 28 -56.29 21.02 40.14
CA ILE A 28 -55.25 21.97 39.75
C ILE A 28 -54.02 21.23 39.23
N GLU A 29 -53.55 20.19 39.94
CA GLU A 29 -52.42 19.37 39.47
C GLU A 29 -52.73 18.63 38.18
N ALA A 30 -53.93 18.09 38.02
CA ALA A 30 -54.34 17.44 36.77
C ALA A 30 -54.28 18.45 35.59
N LYS A 31 -54.74 19.69 35.80
CA LYS A 31 -54.63 20.76 34.79
C LYS A 31 -53.19 21.18 34.49
N ILE A 32 -52.32 21.20 35.50
CA ILE A 32 -50.88 21.49 35.33
C ILE A 32 -50.19 20.34 34.59
N ALA A 33 -50.47 19.10 34.95
CA ALA A 33 -49.95 17.90 34.30
C ALA A 33 -50.39 17.84 32.84
N GLU A 34 -51.67 18.09 32.55
CA GLU A 34 -52.20 18.14 31.18
C GLU A 34 -51.56 19.28 30.37
N ARG A 35 -51.35 20.47 30.98
CA ARG A 35 -50.64 21.58 30.34
C ARG A 35 -49.18 21.22 30.04
N ASN A 36 -48.48 20.58 30.98
CA ASN A 36 -47.10 20.14 30.81
C ASN A 36 -47.00 19.04 29.75
N GLU A 37 -47.96 18.12 29.71
CA GLU A 37 -48.03 17.06 28.70
C GLU A 37 -48.28 17.65 27.30
N ARG A 38 -49.20 18.61 27.17
CA ARG A 38 -49.43 19.34 25.90
C ARG A 38 -48.16 20.09 25.46
N LYS A 39 -47.49 20.80 26.37
CA LYS A 39 -46.21 21.48 26.07
C LYS A 39 -45.13 20.49 25.63
N ASN A 40 -44.95 19.39 26.36
CA ASN A 40 -43.97 18.35 26.06
C ASN A 40 -44.27 17.67 24.71
N LYS A 41 -45.54 17.41 24.39
CA LYS A 41 -45.96 16.85 23.11
C LYS A 41 -45.67 17.82 21.96
N THR A 42 -45.97 19.10 22.12
CA THR A 42 -45.62 20.13 21.14
C THR A 42 -44.11 20.27 20.97
N GLN A 43 -43.33 20.22 22.06
CA GLN A 43 -41.87 20.31 22.02
C GLN A 43 -41.25 19.09 21.31
N ARG A 44 -41.71 17.87 21.62
CA ARG A 44 -41.29 16.64 20.93
C ARG A 44 -41.62 16.68 19.44
N LEU A 45 -42.79 17.17 19.05
CA LEU A 45 -43.16 17.33 17.64
C LEU A 45 -42.28 18.36 16.91
N LYS A 46 -41.93 19.47 17.57
CA LYS A 46 -41.01 20.48 17.02
C LYS A 46 -39.59 19.92 16.86
N GLN A 47 -39.12 19.18 17.86
CA GLN A 47 -37.81 18.53 17.81
C GLN A 47 -37.75 17.52 16.67
N LYS A 48 -38.73 16.62 16.58
CA LYS A 48 -38.81 15.62 15.50
C LYS A 48 -38.82 16.26 14.10
N ARG A 49 -39.58 17.34 13.90
CA ARG A 49 -39.57 18.10 12.63
C ARG A 49 -38.21 18.73 12.32
N THR A 50 -37.47 19.12 13.34
CA THR A 50 -36.13 19.73 13.17
C THR A 50 -35.11 18.65 12.82
N GLU A 51 -35.17 17.50 13.50
CA GLU A 51 -34.33 16.33 13.20
C GLU A 51 -34.58 15.80 11.78
N GLU A 52 -35.84 15.70 11.35
CA GLU A 52 -36.22 15.31 9.98
C GLU A 52 -35.64 16.28 8.92
N LYS A 53 -35.62 17.59 9.20
CA LYS A 53 -34.98 18.59 8.33
C LYS A 53 -33.47 18.43 8.27
N ILE A 54 -32.81 18.20 9.40
CA ILE A 54 -31.36 17.98 9.44
C ILE A 54 -31.03 16.70 8.65
N LEU A 55 -31.76 15.62 8.87
CA LEU A 55 -31.60 14.35 8.14
C LEU A 55 -31.80 14.52 6.63
N SER A 56 -32.78 15.31 6.20
CA SER A 56 -32.99 15.55 4.76
C SER A 56 -31.84 16.33 4.13
N VAL A 57 -31.26 17.31 4.84
CA VAL A 57 -30.06 18.05 4.39
C VAL A 57 -28.84 17.13 4.37
N VAL A 58 -28.60 16.34 5.41
CA VAL A 58 -27.48 15.37 5.46
C VAL A 58 -27.56 14.36 4.30
N ASN A 59 -28.75 13.83 4.02
CA ASN A 59 -28.98 12.90 2.93
C ASN A 59 -28.82 13.57 1.55
N SER A 60 -29.29 14.81 1.37
CA SER A 60 -29.13 15.53 0.09
C SER A 60 -27.67 15.87 -0.20
N ARG A 61 -26.84 16.03 0.84
CA ARG A 61 -25.38 16.21 0.73
C ARG A 61 -24.61 14.89 0.55
N GLY A 62 -25.29 13.74 0.53
CA GLY A 62 -24.67 12.43 0.35
C GLY A 62 -23.80 11.96 1.53
N ILE A 63 -24.00 12.54 2.72
CA ILE A 63 -23.21 12.23 3.91
C ILE A 63 -23.73 10.92 4.52
N LYS A 64 -22.88 9.87 4.50
CA LYS A 64 -23.20 8.56 5.08
C LYS A 64 -22.75 8.50 6.54
N LEU A 65 -23.71 8.39 7.47
CA LEU A 65 -23.43 8.32 8.90
C LEU A 65 -23.67 6.90 9.43
N LYS A 66 -22.73 6.39 10.23
CA LYS A 66 -22.80 5.04 10.84
C LYS A 66 -23.50 5.02 12.21
N SER A 67 -23.76 6.17 12.81
CA SER A 67 -24.35 6.33 14.14
C SER A 67 -25.42 7.44 14.16
N SER A 68 -26.19 7.51 15.25
CA SER A 68 -27.18 8.59 15.43
C SER A 68 -26.52 9.96 15.44
N LEU A 69 -27.05 10.91 14.66
CA LEU A 69 -26.66 12.33 14.64
C LEU A 69 -26.86 13.04 15.99
N PHE A 70 -27.71 12.45 16.82
CA PHE A 70 -28.23 13.07 18.03
C PHE A 70 -27.74 12.36 19.31
N GLU A 71 -26.78 11.45 19.20
CA GLU A 71 -26.15 10.78 20.35
C GLU A 71 -24.64 11.06 20.37
N SER A 72 -24.18 11.71 21.43
CA SER A 72 -22.76 12.04 21.61
C SER A 72 -22.01 10.89 22.29
N ILE A 73 -20.86 10.51 21.73
CA ILE A 73 -20.04 9.38 22.23
C ILE A 73 -19.00 9.86 23.27
N HIS A 74 -18.76 11.17 23.39
CA HIS A 74 -17.73 11.75 24.27
C HIS A 74 -18.33 12.62 25.39
N PRO A 75 -17.84 12.54 26.64
CA PRO A 75 -18.35 13.34 27.77
C PRO A 75 -18.32 14.85 27.53
N ALA A 76 -17.29 15.37 26.86
CA ALA A 76 -17.17 16.80 26.54
C ALA A 76 -18.21 17.30 25.52
N ALA A 77 -18.84 16.39 24.78
CA ALA A 77 -19.86 16.71 23.77
C ALA A 77 -21.28 16.34 24.23
N HIS A 78 -21.49 16.06 25.51
CA HIS A 78 -22.77 15.60 26.05
C HIS A 78 -23.87 16.65 25.83
N GLY A 79 -24.97 16.25 25.17
CA GLY A 79 -26.11 17.13 24.85
C GLY A 79 -25.87 18.12 23.71
N LYS A 80 -24.78 17.99 22.95
CA LYS A 80 -24.50 18.79 21.74
C LYS A 80 -24.67 17.94 20.48
N HIS A 81 -25.37 18.46 19.48
CA HIS A 81 -25.75 17.73 18.27
C HIS A 81 -25.60 18.62 17.03
N VAL A 82 -25.64 18.02 15.86
CA VAL A 82 -25.62 18.75 14.58
C VAL A 82 -26.87 19.63 14.46
N THR A 83 -26.69 20.87 14.02
CA THR A 83 -27.78 21.85 13.82
C THR A 83 -27.70 22.48 12.43
N LEU A 84 -28.70 23.28 12.06
CA LEU A 84 -28.69 24.09 10.84
C LEU A 84 -28.50 25.55 11.20
N ASP A 85 -27.68 26.26 10.43
CA ASP A 85 -27.59 27.72 10.49
C ASP A 85 -28.77 28.40 9.76
N GLU A 86 -28.78 29.73 9.77
CA GLU A 86 -29.83 30.54 9.14
C GLU A 86 -29.86 30.41 7.61
N SER A 87 -28.75 30.02 6.99
CA SER A 87 -28.61 29.78 5.55
C SER A 87 -28.94 28.35 5.13
N GLY A 88 -29.25 27.47 6.10
CA GLY A 88 -29.51 26.05 5.86
C GLY A 88 -28.24 25.20 5.73
N GLY A 89 -27.07 25.73 6.14
CA GLY A 89 -25.82 25.00 6.25
C GLY A 89 -25.75 24.17 7.54
N LEU A 90 -25.05 23.03 7.50
CA LEU A 90 -24.84 22.17 8.67
C LEU A 90 -23.82 22.79 9.63
N VAL A 91 -24.11 22.74 10.93
CA VAL A 91 -23.22 23.17 12.00
C VAL A 91 -22.89 21.99 12.90
N TRP A 92 -21.61 21.67 13.02
CA TRP A 92 -21.09 20.47 13.65
C TRP A 92 -20.44 20.77 15.01
N PRO A 93 -20.66 19.92 16.04
CA PRO A 93 -19.80 19.88 17.21
C PRO A 93 -18.49 19.13 16.88
N VAL A 94 -17.33 19.75 17.12
CA VAL A 94 -16.01 19.22 16.72
C VAL A 94 -15.07 19.15 17.93
N LEU A 95 -14.36 18.03 18.08
CA LEU A 95 -13.36 17.80 19.13
C LEU A 95 -11.96 17.70 18.51
N PHE A 96 -11.05 18.58 18.92
CA PHE A 96 -9.62 18.48 18.64
C PHE A 96 -8.93 17.68 19.75
N ILE A 97 -8.05 16.76 19.38
CA ILE A 97 -7.31 15.91 20.33
C ILE A 97 -5.82 16.07 20.05
N TYR A 98 -5.03 16.24 21.11
CA TYR A 98 -3.57 16.39 21.08
C TYR A 98 -2.92 15.20 21.83
N PRO A 99 -2.74 14.03 21.17
CA PRO A 99 -2.35 12.79 21.85
C PRO A 99 -0.98 12.86 22.51
N GLU A 100 -0.07 13.67 21.97
CA GLU A 100 1.28 13.88 22.49
C GLU A 100 1.29 14.62 23.84
N TYR A 101 0.28 15.44 24.12
CA TYR A 101 0.13 16.16 25.39
C TYR A 101 -1.04 15.67 26.25
N GLY A 102 -1.82 14.69 25.75
CA GLY A 102 -3.01 14.19 26.43
C GLY A 102 -4.11 15.23 26.63
N GLN A 103 -4.17 16.25 25.76
CA GLN A 103 -5.13 17.37 25.85
C GLN A 103 -6.21 17.28 24.76
N SER A 104 -7.30 18.02 24.93
CA SER A 104 -8.34 18.16 23.92
C SER A 104 -9.09 19.48 24.03
N ASP A 105 -9.47 20.05 22.89
CA ASP A 105 -10.34 21.24 22.81
C ASP A 105 -11.64 20.90 22.10
N PHE A 106 -12.75 21.51 22.52
CA PHE A 106 -14.07 21.27 21.95
C PHE A 106 -14.68 22.56 21.40
N ILE A 107 -15.02 22.55 20.11
CA ILE A 107 -15.74 23.62 19.43
C ILE A 107 -17.20 23.20 19.29
N GLU A 108 -18.09 23.93 19.96
CA GLU A 108 -19.52 23.61 19.97
C GLU A 108 -20.21 23.82 18.62
N LYS A 109 -19.78 24.85 17.87
CA LYS A 109 -20.40 25.27 16.61
C LYS A 109 -19.36 25.49 15.53
N PHE A 110 -19.20 24.51 14.66
CA PHE A 110 -18.32 24.56 13.50
C PHE A 110 -19.20 24.54 12.24
N ALA A 111 -19.33 25.67 11.54
CA ALA A 111 -20.16 25.72 10.33
C ALA A 111 -19.48 24.95 9.18
N GLU A 112 -20.26 24.27 8.34
CA GLU A 112 -19.70 23.44 7.25
C GLU A 112 -18.92 24.25 6.19
N ASN A 113 -19.15 25.56 6.13
CA ASN A 113 -18.45 26.47 5.23
C ASN A 113 -17.20 27.09 5.88
N ASP A 114 -16.97 26.86 7.17
CA ASP A 114 -15.75 27.30 7.85
C ASP A 114 -14.59 26.35 7.54
N THR A 115 -13.39 26.91 7.46
CA THR A 115 -12.15 26.13 7.31
C THR A 115 -11.57 25.81 8.69
N PHE A 116 -10.92 24.65 8.81
CA PHE A 116 -10.16 24.30 10.01
C PHE A 116 -9.10 25.35 10.35
N LEU A 117 -8.46 25.94 9.34
CA LEU A 117 -7.45 26.97 9.54
C LEU A 117 -8.02 28.24 10.21
N GLN A 118 -9.23 28.67 9.85
CA GLN A 118 -9.89 29.80 10.52
C GLN A 118 -10.08 29.55 12.01
N HIS A 119 -10.56 28.35 12.38
CA HIS A 119 -10.73 27.97 13.78
C HIS A 119 -9.38 27.80 14.50
N LEU A 120 -8.39 27.17 13.86
CA LEU A 120 -7.05 27.01 14.44
C LEU A 120 -6.33 28.34 14.65
N ASN A 121 -6.51 29.31 13.75
CA ASN A 121 -5.98 30.66 13.91
C ASN A 121 -6.55 31.36 15.16
N VAL A 122 -7.82 31.11 15.49
CA VAL A 122 -8.44 31.64 16.71
C VAL A 122 -7.98 30.86 17.94
N MET A 123 -7.93 29.52 17.87
CA MET A 123 -7.52 28.66 18.99
C MET A 123 -6.06 28.87 19.41
N PHE A 124 -5.18 29.10 18.44
CA PHE A 124 -3.74 29.29 18.65
C PHE A 124 -3.31 30.73 18.34
N GLU A 125 -4.23 31.70 18.46
CA GLU A 125 -3.90 33.13 18.43
C GLU A 125 -2.91 33.46 19.56
N GLU A 126 -3.13 32.86 20.73
CA GLU A 126 -2.20 32.80 21.84
C GLU A 126 -1.66 31.36 21.99
N PHE A 127 -0.41 31.22 22.43
CA PHE A 127 0.19 29.90 22.63
C PHE A 127 -0.54 29.15 23.74
N ALA A 128 -0.89 27.89 23.49
CA ALA A 128 -1.50 27.06 24.50
C ALA A 128 -0.53 26.83 25.68
N GLU A 129 -1.01 26.96 26.92
CA GLU A 129 -0.18 26.85 28.13
C GLU A 129 0.58 25.52 28.23
N TRP A 130 0.00 24.46 27.66
CA TRP A 130 0.57 23.12 27.62
C TRP A 130 1.59 22.92 26.49
N ASP A 131 1.69 23.85 25.53
CA ASP A 131 2.65 23.82 24.42
C ASP A 131 3.87 24.70 24.73
N ALA A 132 4.66 24.30 25.73
CA ALA A 132 5.86 25.04 26.16
C ALA A 132 6.92 25.27 25.05
N LYS A 133 6.82 24.58 23.91
CA LYS A 133 7.73 24.71 22.75
C LYS A 133 7.10 25.49 21.59
N HIS A 134 5.88 26.02 21.75
CA HIS A 134 5.15 26.80 20.75
C HIS A 134 5.10 26.12 19.36
N LYS A 135 4.93 24.80 19.36
CA LYS A 135 4.88 23.94 18.17
C LYS A 135 3.53 23.99 17.46
N TYR A 136 2.45 24.27 18.17
CA TYR A 136 1.11 24.38 17.61
C TYR A 136 0.89 25.77 17.03
N ARG A 137 1.37 25.96 15.80
CA ARG A 137 1.11 27.16 15.00
C ARG A 137 0.17 26.82 13.86
N PRO A 138 -0.84 27.64 13.55
CA PRO A 138 -1.85 27.32 12.53
C PRO A 138 -1.29 26.89 11.17
N ASN A 139 -0.15 27.44 10.75
CA ASN A 139 0.52 27.08 9.48
C ASN A 139 1.40 25.83 9.55
N ASP A 140 1.79 25.41 10.76
CA ASP A 140 2.69 24.27 11.00
C ASP A 140 1.93 23.03 11.50
N ILE A 141 0.64 23.20 11.85
CA ILE A 141 -0.24 22.12 12.29
C ILE A 141 -0.84 21.40 11.10
N ILE A 142 -0.60 20.09 11.03
CA ILE A 142 -1.29 19.20 10.10
C ILE A 142 -2.54 18.65 10.80
N ALA A 143 -3.71 19.20 10.47
CA ALA A 143 -4.98 18.69 11.00
C ALA A 143 -5.38 17.39 10.28
N CYS A 144 -5.27 16.25 10.97
CA CYS A 144 -5.68 14.96 10.43
C CYS A 144 -7.12 14.61 10.86
N ILE A 145 -8.07 14.64 9.91
CA ILE A 145 -9.41 14.10 10.15
C ILE A 145 -9.34 12.58 10.06
N LYS A 146 -9.37 11.90 11.21
CA LYS A 146 -9.52 10.43 11.25
C LYS A 146 -11.01 10.08 11.23
N PRO A 147 -11.57 9.55 10.13
CA PRO A 147 -12.87 8.92 10.21
C PRO A 147 -12.81 7.76 11.21
N ILE A 148 -13.58 7.84 12.30
CA ILE A 148 -13.77 6.70 13.19
C ILE A 148 -14.60 5.68 12.42
N GLU A 149 -13.92 4.73 11.78
CA GLU A 149 -14.54 3.50 11.30
C GLU A 149 -13.81 2.25 11.79
N ARG A 150 -13.03 2.30 12.86
CA ARG A 150 -12.16 1.17 13.23
C ARG A 150 -11.51 0.46 12.00
N SER A 151 -11.01 1.08 10.92
CA SER A 151 -10.87 2.44 10.40
C SER A 151 -10.53 2.25 8.92
N LYS A 152 -11.09 3.04 8.00
CA LYS A 152 -10.45 3.42 6.72
C LYS A 152 -11.11 4.65 6.06
N GLU A 153 -10.26 5.65 5.81
CA GLU A 153 -10.13 6.57 4.65
C GLU A 153 -11.20 7.63 4.27
N LYS A 154 -10.74 8.83 3.83
CA LYS A 154 -10.90 9.32 2.43
C LYS A 154 -10.15 10.65 2.08
N LYS A 155 -9.93 10.81 0.75
CA LYS A 155 -9.26 11.84 -0.11
C LYS A 155 -9.90 13.27 -0.08
N ASN A 156 -9.32 14.39 -0.57
CA ASN A 156 -8.93 14.74 -1.97
C ASN A 156 -8.07 16.06 -2.13
N VAL A 157 -6.98 15.96 -2.93
CA VAL A 157 -6.60 16.72 -4.16
C VAL A 157 -6.13 18.19 -4.08
N LYS A 158 -4.80 18.37 -4.04
CA LYS A 158 -4.00 19.06 -5.08
C LYS A 158 -3.25 17.97 -5.85
N THR A 159 -3.05 18.04 -7.16
CA THR A 159 -2.24 17.04 -7.90
C THR A 159 -0.74 17.25 -7.69
N LYS A 160 -0.32 17.33 -6.42
CA LYS A 160 0.83 16.57 -5.94
C LYS A 160 0.45 15.09 -6.07
N VAL A 161 1.37 14.20 -6.37
CA VAL A 161 1.13 12.77 -6.07
C VAL A 161 1.03 12.69 -4.55
N GLU A 162 -0.18 12.86 -4.01
CA GLU A 162 -0.50 12.65 -2.60
C GLU A 162 -0.41 11.15 -2.37
N ILE A 163 0.81 10.66 -2.16
CA ILE A 163 1.03 9.34 -1.58
C ILE A 163 0.43 9.43 -0.19
N SER A 164 -0.80 8.95 0.00
CA SER A 164 -1.34 8.89 1.35
C SER A 164 -0.44 7.97 2.16
N LEU A 165 -0.35 8.20 3.47
CA LEU A 165 0.34 7.25 4.34
C LEU A 165 -0.25 5.86 4.07
N GLY A 166 -1.57 5.70 3.86
CA GLY A 166 -2.20 4.43 3.45
C GLY A 166 -1.64 3.77 2.17
N ASP A 167 -1.20 4.55 1.19
CA ASP A 167 -0.62 4.08 -0.08
C ASP A 167 0.85 3.66 0.08
N CYS A 168 1.55 4.21 1.08
CA CYS A 168 2.87 3.79 1.56
C CYS A 168 2.78 2.71 2.67
N LEU A 169 1.65 2.63 3.39
CA LEU A 169 1.38 1.81 4.57
C LEU A 169 0.70 0.49 4.22
N ALA A 170 1.01 -0.10 3.06
CA ALA A 170 1.05 -1.56 3.04
C ALA A 170 1.91 -2.03 4.23
N CYS A 171 2.99 -1.29 4.54
CA CYS A 171 3.87 -1.47 5.69
C CYS A 171 3.42 -0.71 6.93
N SER A 172 3.25 -1.40 8.06
CA SER A 172 2.83 -0.81 9.35
C SER A 172 3.80 0.28 9.86
N GLY A 173 3.60 1.54 9.47
CA GLY A 173 4.28 2.71 10.04
C GLY A 173 5.80 2.71 9.89
N CYS A 174 6.34 1.98 8.90
CA CYS A 174 7.77 1.72 8.80
C CYS A 174 8.55 2.84 8.09
N ILE A 175 7.88 3.75 7.37
CA ILE A 175 8.53 4.76 6.53
C ILE A 175 8.69 6.05 7.34
N THR A 176 9.92 6.54 7.39
CA THR A 176 10.33 7.78 8.07
C THR A 176 10.06 9.00 7.18
N SER A 177 9.99 10.19 7.76
CA SER A 177 9.83 11.45 6.99
C SER A 177 10.93 11.64 5.94
N ALA A 178 12.16 11.19 6.24
CA ALA A 178 13.26 11.23 5.28
C ALA A 178 13.02 10.29 4.09
N GLU A 179 12.48 9.10 4.33
CA GLU A 179 12.14 8.15 3.28
C GLU A 179 10.97 8.63 2.42
N THR A 180 10.00 9.35 3.00
CA THR A 180 8.96 10.03 2.21
C THR A 180 9.57 11.03 1.23
N VAL A 181 10.57 11.82 1.65
CA VAL A 181 11.28 12.75 0.76
C VAL A 181 12.04 12.01 -0.33
N LEU A 182 12.70 10.89 -0.01
CA LEU A 182 13.39 10.06 -1.01
C LEU A 182 12.46 9.48 -2.07
N ILE A 183 11.24 9.12 -1.67
CA ILE A 183 10.18 8.66 -2.58
C ILE A 183 9.71 9.81 -3.47
N GLU A 184 9.46 11.01 -2.91
CA GLU A 184 9.03 12.19 -3.68
C GLU A 184 10.10 12.68 -4.67
N GLN A 185 11.39 12.55 -4.33
CA GLN A 185 12.51 12.92 -5.19
C GLN A 185 12.64 12.02 -6.42
N GLN A 186 12.14 10.78 -6.37
CA GLN A 186 12.08 9.91 -7.53
C GLN A 186 10.76 10.10 -8.24
N SER A 187 10.70 10.98 -9.21
CA SER A 187 9.46 11.31 -9.91
C SER A 187 9.64 11.46 -11.41
N HIS A 188 8.51 11.51 -12.12
CA HIS A 188 8.47 11.83 -13.54
C HIS A 188 9.14 13.18 -13.88
N GLU A 189 9.25 14.11 -12.93
CA GLU A 189 9.97 15.37 -13.15
C GLU A 189 11.47 15.16 -13.40
N GLU A 190 12.10 14.20 -12.72
CA GLU A 190 13.51 13.87 -12.96
C GLU A 190 13.73 13.30 -14.37
N VAL A 191 12.74 12.54 -14.88
CA VAL A 191 12.77 12.04 -16.27
C VAL A 191 12.68 13.19 -17.27
N TYR A 192 11.78 14.16 -17.04
CA TYR A 192 11.73 15.36 -17.89
C TYR A 192 13.01 16.19 -17.81
N LYS A 193 13.62 16.34 -16.62
CA LYS A 193 14.89 17.07 -16.47
C LYS A 193 16.01 16.46 -17.31
N ILE A 194 16.15 15.13 -17.34
CA ILE A 194 17.19 14.49 -18.15
C ILE A 194 16.88 14.58 -19.65
N ILE A 195 15.61 14.46 -20.03
CA ILE A 195 15.16 14.65 -21.43
C ILE A 195 15.49 16.06 -21.91
N ASP A 196 15.14 17.08 -21.12
CA ASP A 196 15.40 18.49 -21.45
C ASP A 196 16.90 18.80 -21.44
N PHE A 197 17.66 18.20 -20.51
CA PHE A 197 19.11 18.29 -20.51
C PHE A 197 19.70 17.75 -21.82
N ASN A 198 19.26 16.58 -22.27
CA ASN A 198 19.71 15.96 -23.52
C ASN A 198 19.35 16.78 -24.76
N LYS A 199 18.14 17.36 -24.80
CA LYS A 199 17.70 18.27 -25.88
C LYS A 199 18.58 19.51 -25.97
N ASN A 200 18.91 20.11 -24.82
CA ASN A 200 19.71 21.33 -24.75
C ASN A 200 21.23 21.09 -24.85
N ASN A 201 21.70 19.86 -24.63
CA ASN A 201 23.13 19.53 -24.64
C ASN A 201 23.44 18.28 -25.51
N PRO A 202 23.23 18.32 -26.85
CA PRO A 202 23.44 17.15 -27.71
C PRO A 202 24.85 16.54 -27.63
N ALA A 203 25.88 17.37 -27.43
CA ALA A 203 27.27 16.92 -27.28
C ALA A 203 27.56 16.20 -25.94
N LYS A 204 26.67 16.29 -24.96
CA LYS A 204 26.77 15.65 -23.64
C LYS A 204 25.56 14.73 -23.38
N LYS A 205 24.93 14.23 -24.44
CA LYS A 205 23.73 13.40 -24.34
C LYS A 205 24.02 12.17 -23.49
N ARG A 206 23.14 11.93 -22.53
CA ARG A 206 23.18 10.78 -21.62
C ARG A 206 22.19 9.72 -22.11
N PRO A 207 22.57 8.44 -22.23
CA PRO A 207 21.63 7.38 -22.61
C PRO A 207 20.49 7.28 -21.58
N ILE A 208 19.23 7.30 -22.02
CA ILE A 208 18.05 7.11 -21.16
C ILE A 208 17.46 5.74 -21.46
N VAL A 209 17.39 4.88 -20.45
CA VAL A 209 16.84 3.52 -20.56
C VAL A 209 15.64 3.38 -19.62
N MET A 210 14.56 2.78 -20.11
CA MET A 210 13.34 2.50 -19.37
C MET A 210 13.14 0.98 -19.27
N SER A 211 12.92 0.45 -18.06
CA SER A 211 12.59 -0.98 -17.85
C SER A 211 11.25 -1.15 -17.15
N MET A 212 10.32 -1.89 -17.73
CA MET A 212 8.93 -1.98 -17.29
C MET A 212 8.60 -3.33 -16.67
N SER A 213 8.03 -3.31 -15.46
CA SER A 213 7.51 -4.54 -14.85
C SER A 213 6.19 -4.97 -15.49
N LEU A 214 6.01 -6.29 -15.66
CA LEU A 214 4.79 -6.87 -16.24
C LEU A 214 3.53 -6.51 -15.44
N GLN A 215 3.66 -6.38 -14.12
CA GLN A 215 2.57 -6.02 -13.21
C GLN A 215 2.12 -4.57 -13.42
N SER A 216 3.04 -3.65 -13.73
CA SER A 216 2.71 -2.28 -14.09
C SER A 216 2.06 -2.17 -15.46
N ILE A 217 2.58 -2.91 -16.44
CA ILE A 217 1.96 -3.00 -17.78
C ILE A 217 0.52 -3.49 -17.64
N ALA A 218 0.27 -4.55 -16.85
CA ALA A 218 -1.06 -5.09 -16.61
C ALA A 218 -2.02 -4.07 -15.98
N SER A 219 -1.54 -3.23 -15.06
CA SER A 219 -2.35 -2.16 -14.46
C SER A 219 -2.74 -1.09 -15.47
N ILE A 220 -1.78 -0.65 -16.29
CA ILE A 220 -2.03 0.36 -17.34
C ILE A 220 -2.96 -0.20 -18.42
N ALA A 221 -2.73 -1.45 -18.84
CA ALA A 221 -3.56 -2.17 -19.79
C ALA A 221 -5.01 -2.30 -19.28
N ALA A 222 -5.21 -2.71 -18.02
CA ALA A 222 -6.53 -2.82 -17.41
C ALA A 222 -7.27 -1.49 -17.38
N LYS A 223 -6.59 -0.39 -17.02
CA LYS A 223 -7.19 0.95 -16.97
C LYS A 223 -7.62 1.43 -18.36
N ASN A 224 -6.79 1.19 -19.37
CA ASN A 224 -7.00 1.66 -20.74
C ASN A 224 -7.77 0.67 -21.63
N GLN A 225 -8.21 -0.47 -21.08
CA GLN A 225 -8.93 -1.53 -21.79
C GLN A 225 -8.13 -2.06 -22.99
N LEU A 226 -6.83 -2.25 -22.79
CA LEU A 226 -5.89 -2.76 -23.79
C LEU A 226 -5.47 -4.19 -23.43
N GLU A 227 -5.05 -4.95 -24.44
CA GLU A 227 -4.32 -6.20 -24.25
C GLU A 227 -2.88 -5.93 -23.78
N MET A 228 -2.26 -6.90 -23.10
CA MET A 228 -0.93 -6.77 -22.50
C MET A 228 0.14 -6.28 -23.48
N GLU A 229 0.24 -6.96 -24.64
CA GLU A 229 1.24 -6.67 -25.66
C GLU A 229 1.06 -5.25 -26.24
N SER A 230 -0.17 -4.90 -26.63
CA SER A 230 -0.47 -3.58 -27.19
C SER A 230 -0.23 -2.46 -26.17
N ALA A 231 -0.57 -2.68 -24.90
CA ALA A 231 -0.26 -1.71 -23.84
C ALA A 231 1.24 -1.48 -23.70
N ALA A 232 2.05 -2.54 -23.66
CA ALA A 232 3.51 -2.43 -23.58
C ALA A 232 4.08 -1.67 -24.78
N GLN A 233 3.60 -2.00 -25.99
CA GLN A 233 4.04 -1.38 -27.22
C GLN A 233 3.66 0.10 -27.32
N LYS A 234 2.46 0.48 -26.85
CA LYS A 234 2.03 1.89 -26.80
C LYS A 234 2.80 2.68 -25.74
N ILE A 235 3.12 2.07 -24.60
CA ILE A 235 4.00 2.70 -23.59
C ILE A 235 5.41 2.88 -24.16
N SER A 236 5.93 1.90 -24.90
CA SER A 236 7.20 2.01 -25.63
C SER A 236 7.19 3.20 -26.59
N THR A 237 6.17 3.30 -27.45
CA THR A 237 5.97 4.44 -28.36
C THR A 237 5.95 5.78 -27.60
N PHE A 238 5.22 5.86 -26.49
CA PHE A 238 5.16 7.08 -25.68
C PHE A 238 6.55 7.51 -25.21
N PHE A 239 7.32 6.60 -24.62
CA PHE A 239 8.64 6.90 -24.08
C PHE A 239 9.67 7.27 -25.15
N HIS A 240 9.65 6.58 -26.29
CA HIS A 240 10.50 6.96 -27.43
C HIS A 240 10.15 8.35 -27.96
N ASN A 241 8.86 8.69 -28.08
CA ASN A 241 8.43 10.01 -28.55
C ASN A 241 8.91 11.17 -27.68
N ILE A 242 8.99 10.97 -26.35
CA ILE A 242 9.49 12.00 -25.44
C ILE A 242 11.02 12.05 -25.32
N GLY A 243 11.74 11.05 -25.84
CA GLY A 243 13.20 11.05 -25.96
C GLY A 243 13.93 9.98 -25.15
N VAL A 244 13.26 8.90 -24.73
CA VAL A 244 13.92 7.71 -24.17
C VAL A 244 14.58 6.91 -25.28
N ASP A 245 15.83 6.47 -25.05
CA ASP A 245 16.62 5.76 -26.06
C ASP A 245 16.27 4.27 -26.16
N TYR A 246 15.99 3.62 -25.02
CA TYR A 246 15.64 2.19 -24.99
C TYR A 246 14.52 1.88 -24.00
N VAL A 247 13.59 1.00 -24.39
CA VAL A 247 12.47 0.53 -23.56
C VAL A 247 12.43 -1.00 -23.51
N PHE A 248 12.65 -1.55 -22.31
CA PHE A 248 12.68 -2.99 -22.03
C PHE A 248 11.55 -3.41 -21.07
N ASP A 249 11.28 -4.71 -20.97
CA ASP A 249 10.58 -5.31 -19.84
C ASP A 249 11.58 -5.95 -18.84
N THR A 250 11.09 -6.34 -17.65
CA THR A 250 11.93 -6.92 -16.59
C THR A 250 11.95 -8.46 -16.57
N SER A 251 11.32 -9.16 -17.51
CA SER A 251 11.14 -10.62 -17.46
C SER A 251 12.45 -11.39 -17.47
N LEU A 252 13.47 -10.91 -18.20
CA LEU A 252 14.81 -11.50 -18.18
C LEU A 252 15.48 -11.33 -16.80
N ALA A 253 15.33 -10.17 -16.17
CA ALA A 253 15.88 -9.94 -14.83
C ALA A 253 15.17 -10.79 -13.76
N GLU A 254 13.84 -10.95 -13.88
CA GLU A 254 13.07 -11.86 -13.03
C GLU A 254 13.51 -13.31 -13.23
N HIS A 255 13.83 -13.71 -14.46
CA HIS A 255 14.33 -15.05 -14.77
C HIS A 255 15.61 -15.36 -13.98
N PHE A 256 16.60 -14.46 -14.02
CA PHE A 256 17.84 -14.60 -13.24
C PHE A 256 17.58 -14.61 -11.73
N SER A 257 16.66 -13.76 -11.24
CA SER A 257 16.29 -13.75 -9.82
C SER A 257 15.71 -15.11 -9.38
N LEU A 258 14.86 -15.74 -10.20
CA LEU A 258 14.31 -17.07 -9.89
C LEU A 258 15.39 -18.16 -9.85
N ILE A 259 16.33 -18.14 -10.80
CA ILE A 259 17.44 -19.10 -10.87
C ILE A 259 18.35 -18.97 -9.65
N GLU A 260 18.74 -17.76 -9.27
CA GLU A 260 19.54 -17.53 -8.07
C GLU A 260 18.77 -17.88 -6.80
N SER A 261 17.44 -17.67 -6.77
CA SER A 261 16.59 -18.08 -5.64
C SER A 261 16.55 -19.61 -5.46
N GLN A 262 16.54 -20.36 -6.57
CA GLN A 262 16.66 -21.82 -6.53
C GLN A 262 18.03 -22.26 -6.01
N LYS A 263 19.12 -21.64 -6.50
CA LYS A 263 20.48 -21.94 -6.02
C LYS A 263 20.64 -21.66 -4.53
N GLU A 264 20.20 -20.48 -4.06
CA GLU A 264 20.27 -20.14 -2.63
C GLU A 264 19.42 -21.10 -1.78
N PHE A 265 18.19 -21.39 -2.22
CA PHE A 265 17.33 -22.28 -1.45
C PHE A 265 17.90 -23.69 -1.37
N MET A 266 18.44 -24.22 -2.47
CA MET A 266 19.13 -25.51 -2.51
C MET A 266 20.30 -25.57 -1.52
N GLU A 267 21.17 -24.56 -1.50
CA GLU A 267 22.29 -24.51 -0.55
C GLU A 267 21.83 -24.43 0.91
N ARG A 268 20.77 -23.66 1.19
CA ARG A 268 20.19 -23.57 2.54
C ARG A 268 19.45 -24.85 2.91
N PHE A 269 18.89 -25.56 1.94
CA PHE A 269 18.19 -26.82 2.12
C PHE A 269 19.14 -27.90 2.62
N ASP A 270 20.27 -28.07 1.95
CA ASP A 270 21.32 -29.03 2.35
C ASP A 270 21.87 -28.75 3.76
N LYS A 271 21.89 -27.47 4.17
CA LYS A 271 22.34 -27.02 5.50
C LYS A 271 21.24 -26.99 6.55
N SER A 272 19.99 -27.35 6.20
CA SER A 272 18.82 -27.24 7.08
C SER A 272 18.61 -25.83 7.68
N GLN A 273 18.87 -24.78 6.89
CA GLN A 273 18.77 -23.38 7.30
C GLN A 273 17.42 -22.77 6.89
N PHE A 274 16.39 -22.98 7.72
CA PHE A 274 15.01 -22.57 7.45
C PHE A 274 14.41 -21.68 8.57
N PRO A 275 13.35 -20.89 8.26
CA PRO A 275 12.78 -20.66 6.92
C PRO A 275 13.67 -19.73 6.08
N VAL A 276 13.61 -19.90 4.76
CA VAL A 276 14.08 -18.90 3.78
C VAL A 276 12.91 -18.00 3.42
N LEU A 277 13.06 -16.69 3.61
CA LEU A 277 12.02 -15.70 3.36
C LEU A 277 12.41 -14.87 2.13
N SER A 278 11.59 -14.85 1.09
CA SER A 278 11.89 -14.04 -0.11
C SER A 278 12.10 -12.56 0.25
N SER A 279 13.07 -11.89 -0.39
CA SER A 279 13.38 -10.47 -0.14
C SER A 279 12.98 -9.54 -1.29
N VAL A 280 12.31 -10.06 -2.33
CA VAL A 280 11.93 -9.29 -3.54
C VAL A 280 10.91 -8.17 -3.29
N CYS A 281 10.21 -8.21 -2.14
CA CYS A 281 9.30 -7.18 -1.67
C CYS A 281 10.02 -6.19 -0.73
N PRO A 282 10.31 -4.95 -1.19
CA PRO A 282 11.08 -4.01 -0.37
C PRO A 282 10.31 -3.55 0.88
N GLY A 283 8.98 -3.51 0.83
CA GLY A 283 8.15 -3.22 2.00
C GLY A 283 8.30 -4.24 3.13
N PHE A 284 8.42 -5.54 2.79
CA PHE A 284 8.71 -6.58 3.77
C PHE A 284 10.14 -6.48 4.30
N VAL A 285 11.13 -6.25 3.42
CA VAL A 285 12.53 -6.05 3.82
C VAL A 285 12.66 -4.87 4.80
N CYS A 286 12.05 -3.73 4.48
CA CYS A 286 12.06 -2.55 5.36
C CYS A 286 11.46 -2.87 6.74
N TYR A 287 10.35 -3.60 6.78
CA TYR A 287 9.74 -4.03 8.03
C TYR A 287 10.65 -4.99 8.84
N ALA A 288 11.29 -5.94 8.15
CA ALA A 288 12.23 -6.87 8.76
C ALA A 288 13.43 -6.14 9.38
N GLU A 289 14.10 -5.28 8.61
CA GLU A 289 15.27 -4.52 9.05
C GLU A 289 14.96 -3.59 10.25
N LYS A 290 13.82 -2.90 10.23
CA LYS A 290 13.46 -1.90 11.26
C LYS A 290 12.84 -2.50 12.52
N THR A 291 12.00 -3.51 12.36
CA THR A 291 11.15 -3.98 13.48
C THR A 291 11.73 -5.23 14.13
N HIS A 292 12.31 -6.13 13.32
CA HIS A 292 12.70 -7.48 13.72
C HIS A 292 14.09 -7.87 13.20
N GLY A 293 15.00 -6.89 13.11
CA GLY A 293 16.31 -7.03 12.47
C GLY A 293 17.07 -8.29 12.87
N GLU A 294 17.34 -8.48 14.16
CA GLU A 294 18.10 -9.63 14.68
C GLU A 294 17.45 -11.00 14.39
N LEU A 295 16.11 -11.04 14.28
CA LEU A 295 15.37 -12.29 14.13
C LEU A 295 15.09 -12.65 12.68
N ILE A 296 14.73 -11.66 11.85
CA ILE A 296 14.19 -11.89 10.51
C ILE A 296 15.25 -11.67 9.42
N VAL A 297 16.17 -10.71 9.59
CA VAL A 297 17.18 -10.41 8.56
C VAL A 297 18.04 -11.64 8.19
N PRO A 298 18.49 -12.50 9.13
CA PRO A 298 19.25 -13.71 8.77
C PRO A 298 18.45 -14.73 7.95
N LEU A 299 17.12 -14.68 8.03
CA LEU A 299 16.20 -15.58 7.32
C LEU A 299 15.86 -15.07 5.92
N LEU A 300 16.17 -13.81 5.60
CA LEU A 300 15.93 -13.25 4.27
C LEU A 300 16.82 -13.95 3.24
N SER A 301 16.22 -14.28 2.09
CA SER A 301 16.94 -14.60 0.87
C SER A 301 17.82 -13.41 0.51
N ARG A 302 19.06 -13.68 0.16
CA ARG A 302 20.02 -12.65 -0.25
C ARG A 302 19.89 -12.30 -1.73
N VAL A 303 19.11 -13.02 -2.52
CA VAL A 303 18.98 -12.75 -3.96
C VAL A 303 18.36 -11.39 -4.21
N LYS A 304 18.96 -10.61 -5.12
CA LYS A 304 18.47 -9.30 -5.55
C LYS A 304 17.13 -9.41 -6.28
N SER A 305 16.32 -8.37 -6.17
CA SER A 305 15.06 -8.31 -6.91
C SER A 305 15.28 -8.08 -8.41
N GLY A 306 14.26 -8.40 -9.21
CA GLY A 306 14.28 -8.16 -10.66
C GLY A 306 14.61 -6.70 -11.02
N GLN A 307 14.22 -5.71 -10.20
CA GLN A 307 14.60 -4.31 -10.42
C GLN A 307 16.11 -4.10 -10.35
N GLN A 308 16.75 -4.61 -9.30
CA GLN A 308 18.18 -4.44 -9.09
C GLN A 308 18.99 -5.21 -10.13
N ILE A 309 18.58 -6.46 -10.43
CA ILE A 309 19.21 -7.28 -11.48
C ILE A 309 19.06 -6.60 -12.85
N MET A 310 17.91 -5.98 -13.14
CA MET A 310 17.71 -5.25 -14.40
C MET A 310 18.67 -4.06 -14.52
N GLY A 311 18.96 -3.37 -13.41
CA GLY A 311 20.00 -2.33 -13.39
C GLY A 311 21.36 -2.87 -13.85
N ILE A 312 21.76 -4.05 -13.37
CA ILE A 312 23.01 -4.70 -13.79
C ILE A 312 22.97 -5.04 -15.30
N LEU A 313 21.87 -5.64 -15.77
CA LEU A 313 21.70 -6.02 -17.18
C LEU A 313 21.75 -4.81 -18.12
N VAL A 314 21.08 -3.71 -17.77
CA VAL A 314 21.06 -2.48 -18.57
C VAL A 314 22.47 -1.89 -18.69
N LYS A 315 23.23 -1.81 -17.60
CA LYS A 315 24.60 -1.28 -17.66
C LYS A 315 25.50 -2.17 -18.53
N ARG A 316 25.30 -3.49 -18.52
CA ARG A 316 26.03 -4.42 -19.40
C ARG A 316 25.64 -4.23 -20.87
N PHE A 317 24.35 -4.16 -21.17
CA PHE A 317 23.85 -3.88 -22.51
C PHE A 317 24.43 -2.59 -23.10
N LEU A 318 24.45 -1.51 -22.31
CA LEU A 318 25.03 -0.23 -22.74
C LEU A 318 26.54 -0.33 -22.97
N LYS A 319 27.25 -1.09 -22.14
CA LYS A 319 28.69 -1.36 -22.33
C LYS A 319 28.96 -2.10 -23.64
N GLU A 320 28.15 -3.11 -23.97
CA GLU A 320 28.24 -3.84 -25.25
C GLU A 320 27.95 -2.94 -26.46
N LYS A 321 27.04 -1.99 -26.30
CA LYS A 321 26.76 -0.93 -27.29
C LYS A 321 27.81 0.17 -27.35
N GLN A 322 28.91 0.06 -26.58
CA GLN A 322 29.98 1.06 -26.50
C GLN A 322 29.47 2.44 -26.05
N MET A 323 28.43 2.46 -25.22
CA MET A 323 27.86 3.67 -24.63
C MET A 323 28.42 3.91 -23.22
N ASP A 324 28.44 5.17 -22.80
CA ASP A 324 28.91 5.53 -21.46
C ASP A 324 27.94 5.08 -20.36
N THR A 325 28.32 4.04 -19.64
CA THR A 325 27.53 3.46 -18.54
C THR A 325 27.47 4.34 -17.29
N ASN A 326 28.51 5.16 -17.06
CA ASN A 326 28.62 6.01 -15.87
C ASN A 326 27.64 7.18 -15.95
N ASN A 327 27.38 7.65 -17.17
CA ASN A 327 26.43 8.73 -17.43
C ASN A 327 25.04 8.24 -17.85
N ALA A 328 24.82 6.94 -18.00
CA ALA A 328 23.50 6.40 -18.32
C ALA A 328 22.47 6.68 -17.22
N PHE A 329 21.25 7.06 -17.63
CA PHE A 329 20.11 7.33 -16.74
C PHE A 329 19.07 6.20 -16.89
N HIS A 330 18.97 5.35 -15.88
CA HIS A 330 18.08 4.19 -15.89
C HIS A 330 16.81 4.46 -15.09
N VAL A 331 15.68 4.35 -15.75
CA VAL A 331 14.33 4.50 -15.21
C VAL A 331 13.66 3.12 -15.15
N THR A 332 12.96 2.81 -14.08
CA THR A 332 12.13 1.59 -14.00
C THR A 332 10.67 1.91 -13.70
N LEU A 333 9.73 1.20 -14.32
CA LEU A 333 8.30 1.30 -14.01
C LEU A 333 7.83 0.13 -13.15
N MET A 334 7.40 0.44 -11.93
CA MET A 334 7.11 -0.53 -10.89
C MET A 334 5.76 -0.28 -10.20
N PRO A 335 5.05 -1.34 -9.74
CA PRO A 335 3.72 -1.21 -9.16
C PRO A 335 3.73 -0.75 -7.68
N CYS A 336 4.87 -0.28 -7.17
CA CYS A 336 5.11 -0.13 -5.73
C CYS A 336 5.96 1.10 -5.42
N TYR A 337 5.59 1.86 -4.37
CA TYR A 337 6.40 2.97 -3.87
C TYR A 337 7.67 2.51 -3.17
N ASP A 338 7.65 1.36 -2.48
CA ASP A 338 8.84 0.85 -1.79
C ASP A 338 9.98 0.48 -2.77
N LYS A 339 9.68 0.29 -4.06
CA LYS A 339 10.69 0.13 -5.11
C LYS A 339 11.53 1.39 -5.33
N LYS A 340 10.97 2.58 -5.08
CA LYS A 340 11.74 3.84 -5.01
C LYS A 340 12.76 3.76 -3.87
N LEU A 341 12.35 3.33 -2.67
CA LEU A 341 13.29 3.17 -1.55
C LEU A 341 14.38 2.15 -1.85
N GLU A 342 14.05 1.03 -2.49
CA GLU A 342 15.04 0.05 -2.94
C GLU A 342 16.09 0.67 -3.88
N ALA A 343 15.68 1.49 -4.84
CA ALA A 343 16.59 2.19 -5.76
C ALA A 343 17.49 3.22 -5.07
N THR A 344 17.13 3.70 -3.86
CA THR A 344 18.00 4.58 -3.07
C THR A 344 19.06 3.86 -2.25
N ARG A 345 18.98 2.52 -2.13
CA ARG A 345 19.95 1.76 -1.36
C ARG A 345 21.32 1.86 -2.03
N SER A 346 22.23 2.56 -1.38
CA SER A 346 23.65 2.54 -1.73
C SER A 346 24.26 1.25 -1.21
N ASP A 347 24.23 0.17 -2.01
CA ASP A 347 25.06 -1.00 -1.73
C ASP A 347 26.53 -0.64 -2.03
N SER A 348 27.11 0.15 -1.12
CA SER A 348 28.48 0.69 -1.18
C SER A 348 29.57 -0.37 -1.20
N GLU A 349 29.25 -1.63 -0.91
CA GLU A 349 30.21 -2.73 -0.87
C GLU A 349 30.51 -3.35 -2.26
N PHE A 350 29.77 -3.01 -3.33
CA PHE A 350 29.90 -3.72 -4.62
C PHE A 350 29.95 -2.83 -5.87
N CYS A 351 30.15 -1.51 -5.72
CA CYS A 351 30.44 -0.57 -6.81
C CYS A 351 31.90 -0.66 -7.28
N GLU A 352 32.38 -1.82 -7.73
CA GLU A 352 33.74 -1.98 -8.29
C GLU A 352 33.77 -1.96 -9.84
N LEU A 353 32.67 -1.58 -10.49
CA LEU A 353 32.65 -1.36 -11.94
C LEU A 353 33.08 0.06 -12.35
N SER A 354 33.34 0.95 -11.40
CA SER A 354 33.78 2.31 -11.66
C SER A 354 34.40 2.94 -10.42
N ASP A 355 35.46 3.74 -10.58
CA ASP A 355 36.01 4.69 -9.57
C ASP A 355 34.98 5.75 -9.10
N HIS A 356 33.71 5.62 -9.52
CA HIS A 356 32.61 6.53 -9.31
C HIS A 356 31.36 5.75 -8.87
N HIS A 357 30.57 6.33 -7.97
CA HIS A 357 29.34 5.74 -7.45
C HIS A 357 28.24 5.74 -8.54
N VAL A 358 28.13 4.67 -9.32
CA VAL A 358 27.10 4.51 -10.36
C VAL A 358 25.90 3.78 -9.78
N LYS A 359 24.72 4.39 -9.89
CA LYS A 359 23.46 3.78 -9.45
C LYS A 359 22.99 2.69 -10.42
N GLU A 360 22.43 1.62 -9.88
CA GLU A 360 21.75 0.57 -10.66
C GLU A 360 20.46 1.12 -11.29
N VAL A 361 19.71 1.93 -10.55
CA VAL A 361 18.46 2.58 -10.96
C VAL A 361 18.50 4.04 -10.51
N ASP A 362 18.27 4.97 -11.42
CA ASP A 362 18.28 6.40 -11.14
C ASP A 362 16.92 6.90 -10.64
N VAL A 363 15.84 6.43 -11.27
CA VAL A 363 14.45 6.82 -10.94
C VAL A 363 13.52 5.63 -11.09
N VAL A 364 12.62 5.46 -10.12
CA VAL A 364 11.47 4.55 -10.27
C VAL A 364 10.20 5.35 -10.52
N LEU A 365 9.52 5.06 -11.62
CA LEU A 365 8.17 5.55 -11.94
C LEU A 365 7.11 4.52 -11.53
N THR A 366 5.90 5.02 -11.33
CA THR A 366 4.72 4.21 -11.01
C THR A 366 3.65 4.36 -12.09
N PRO A 367 2.73 3.39 -12.24
CA PRO A 367 1.60 3.52 -13.16
C PRO A 367 0.79 4.82 -13.00
N ILE A 368 0.63 5.30 -11.76
CA ILE A 368 -0.01 6.59 -11.47
C ILE A 368 0.78 7.75 -12.09
N GLU A 369 2.11 7.71 -12.03
CA GLU A 369 2.95 8.74 -12.65
C GLU A 369 2.93 8.68 -14.17
N ILE A 370 2.77 7.49 -14.78
CA ILE A 370 2.56 7.37 -16.23
C ILE A 370 1.27 8.08 -16.65
N ASP A 371 0.18 7.92 -15.91
CA ASP A 371 -1.10 8.59 -16.18
C ASP A 371 -0.98 10.12 -16.09
N VAL A 372 -0.21 10.61 -15.13
CA VAL A 372 0.14 12.05 -15.02
C VAL A 372 0.97 12.51 -16.22
N MET A 373 1.96 11.72 -16.65
CA MET A 373 2.78 12.04 -17.82
C MET A 373 1.97 12.08 -19.12
N LEU A 374 1.10 11.09 -19.35
CA LEU A 374 0.21 11.05 -20.51
C LEU A 374 -0.71 12.28 -20.56
N SER A 375 -1.30 12.63 -19.41
CA SER A 375 -2.14 13.83 -19.28
C SER A 375 -1.36 15.12 -19.58
N LYS A 376 -0.13 15.23 -19.07
CA LYS A 376 0.75 16.39 -19.28
C LYS A 376 1.12 16.57 -20.76
N GLU A 377 1.40 15.47 -21.45
CA GLU A 377 1.74 15.48 -22.88
C GLU A 377 0.50 15.54 -23.79
N ASN A 378 -0.72 15.57 -23.22
CA ASN A 378 -2.00 15.50 -23.94
C ASN A 378 -2.09 14.27 -24.86
N VAL A 379 -1.60 13.12 -24.38
CA VAL A 379 -1.57 11.86 -25.12
C VAL A 379 -2.61 10.89 -24.57
N ILE A 380 -3.43 10.34 -25.46
CA ILE A 380 -4.33 9.22 -25.15
C ILE A 380 -3.60 7.93 -25.52
N LEU A 381 -3.28 7.10 -24.52
CA LEU A 381 -2.44 5.90 -24.73
C LEU A 381 -3.01 4.98 -25.80
N SER A 382 -4.32 4.73 -25.79
CA SER A 382 -5.00 3.83 -26.74
C SER A 382 -4.90 4.29 -28.20
N GLU A 383 -4.65 5.58 -28.45
CA GLU A 383 -4.54 6.17 -29.79
C GLU A 383 -3.11 6.16 -30.35
N LEU A 384 -2.10 5.88 -29.52
CA LEU A 384 -0.72 5.77 -30.00
C LEU A 384 -0.54 4.58 -30.95
N SER A 385 0.42 4.67 -31.86
CA SER A 385 0.85 3.52 -32.66
C SER A 385 1.58 2.48 -31.80
N ASP A 386 1.51 1.23 -32.20
CA ASP A 386 2.19 0.13 -31.52
C ASP A 386 3.63 0.04 -32.01
N SER A 387 4.61 0.12 -31.10
CA SER A 387 6.04 -0.12 -31.37
C SER A 387 6.55 -1.23 -30.47
N PRO A 388 7.27 -2.25 -31.00
CA PRO A 388 7.84 -3.30 -30.15
C PRO A 388 8.77 -2.71 -29.09
N LEU A 389 8.93 -3.42 -27.98
CA LEU A 389 9.96 -3.13 -26.99
C LEU A 389 11.33 -3.43 -27.60
N ASP A 390 12.36 -2.74 -27.11
CA ASP A 390 13.72 -3.06 -27.45
C ASP A 390 14.11 -4.44 -26.90
N SER A 391 15.04 -5.11 -27.59
CA SER A 391 15.55 -6.41 -27.16
C SER A 391 16.91 -6.26 -26.50
N ILE A 392 17.00 -6.64 -25.23
CA ILE A 392 18.28 -6.70 -24.52
C ILE A 392 19.14 -7.86 -25.03
N THR A 393 18.54 -8.92 -25.56
CA THR A 393 19.26 -10.11 -26.04
C THR A 393 19.80 -9.99 -27.45
N GLY A 394 19.30 -9.02 -28.21
CA GLY A 394 19.62 -8.83 -29.62
C GLY A 394 18.90 -9.80 -30.56
N ASP A 395 18.03 -10.67 -30.03
CA ASP A 395 17.31 -11.66 -30.83
C ASP A 395 16.14 -11.01 -31.58
N SER A 396 15.89 -11.52 -32.79
CA SER A 396 14.81 -11.10 -33.69
C SER A 396 13.40 -11.51 -33.24
N SER A 397 13.24 -12.05 -32.02
CA SER A 397 11.96 -12.47 -31.44
C SER A 397 11.09 -11.30 -30.91
N GLY A 398 11.41 -10.05 -31.28
CA GLY A 398 10.42 -8.99 -31.43
C GLY A 398 9.88 -8.35 -30.15
N GLY A 399 10.61 -8.37 -29.03
CA GLY A 399 10.20 -7.63 -27.82
C GLY A 399 8.86 -8.10 -27.24
N HIS A 400 8.46 -9.35 -27.53
CA HIS A 400 7.22 -9.93 -27.03
C HIS A 400 7.29 -10.25 -25.54
N LEU A 401 6.19 -9.99 -24.84
CA LEU A 401 6.10 -10.27 -23.41
C LEU A 401 6.04 -11.78 -23.15
N SER A 402 6.81 -12.22 -22.17
CA SER A 402 6.69 -13.56 -21.59
C SER A 402 6.82 -13.50 -20.07
N SER A 403 6.18 -14.45 -19.38
CA SER A 403 6.19 -14.55 -17.92
C SER A 403 6.69 -15.93 -17.47
N HIS A 404 7.02 -16.05 -16.18
CA HIS A 404 7.36 -17.34 -15.56
C HIS A 404 6.10 -17.97 -14.96
N LEU A 405 6.15 -19.27 -14.65
CA LEU A 405 5.06 -19.96 -13.97
C LEU A 405 4.72 -19.31 -12.62
N GLY A 406 3.44 -19.32 -12.27
CA GLY A 406 2.91 -18.79 -11.03
C GLY A 406 1.94 -17.64 -11.25
N SER A 407 1.77 -16.79 -10.24
CA SER A 407 0.91 -15.61 -10.31
C SER A 407 1.71 -14.35 -10.01
N GLY A 408 1.10 -13.16 -10.13
CA GLY A 408 1.79 -11.90 -9.82
C GLY A 408 2.22 -11.73 -8.35
N SER A 409 1.89 -12.70 -7.49
CA SER A 409 2.62 -13.05 -6.26
C SER A 409 2.50 -14.56 -6.02
N GLY A 410 3.61 -15.25 -5.78
CA GLY A 410 3.68 -16.71 -5.68
C GLY A 410 4.55 -17.36 -6.77
N GLY A 411 5.08 -16.57 -7.72
CA GLY A 411 5.98 -17.07 -8.76
C GLY A 411 7.29 -17.64 -8.21
N TYR A 412 7.83 -17.10 -7.12
CA TYR A 412 9.04 -17.65 -6.52
C TYR A 412 8.75 -18.98 -5.82
N VAL A 413 7.65 -19.07 -5.05
CA VAL A 413 7.20 -20.34 -4.46
C VAL A 413 6.98 -21.39 -5.54
N GLU A 414 6.26 -21.07 -6.62
CA GLU A 414 5.96 -21.99 -7.71
C GLU A 414 7.25 -22.56 -8.34
N ASN A 415 8.17 -21.69 -8.74
CA ASN A 415 9.38 -22.10 -9.45
C ASN A 415 10.41 -22.78 -8.54
N VAL A 416 10.57 -22.34 -7.30
CA VAL A 416 11.48 -22.99 -6.34
C VAL A 416 10.92 -24.35 -5.93
N PHE A 417 9.61 -24.46 -5.69
CA PHE A 417 9.00 -25.74 -5.31
C PHE A 417 9.14 -26.79 -6.41
N ARG A 418 8.77 -26.45 -7.65
CA ARG A 418 8.89 -27.38 -8.80
C ARG A 418 10.31 -27.87 -8.99
N PHE A 419 11.28 -26.95 -8.92
CA PHE A 419 12.69 -27.30 -9.04
C PHE A 419 13.15 -28.26 -7.93
N MET A 420 12.82 -27.96 -6.68
CA MET A 420 13.22 -28.81 -5.55
C MET A 420 12.52 -30.18 -5.57
N ALA A 421 11.24 -30.21 -5.92
CA ALA A 421 10.48 -31.44 -6.07
C ALA A 421 11.10 -32.37 -7.14
N ALA A 422 11.45 -31.81 -8.29
CA ALA A 422 12.10 -32.56 -9.36
C ALA A 422 13.52 -33.01 -8.95
N LYS A 423 14.34 -32.10 -8.41
CA LYS A 423 15.75 -32.36 -8.15
C LYS A 423 16.01 -33.28 -6.95
N TYR A 424 15.23 -33.16 -5.87
CA TYR A 424 15.50 -33.89 -4.61
C TYR A 424 14.57 -35.08 -4.38
N PHE A 425 13.43 -35.13 -5.05
CA PHE A 425 12.38 -36.10 -4.74
C PHE A 425 11.82 -36.83 -5.97
N ASP A 426 12.46 -36.69 -7.14
CA ASP A 426 12.03 -37.27 -8.42
C ASP A 426 10.55 -37.00 -8.74
N SER A 427 10.02 -35.88 -8.23
CA SER A 427 8.63 -35.47 -8.38
C SER A 427 8.53 -34.36 -9.41
N TYR A 428 8.26 -34.76 -10.64
CA TYR A 428 8.23 -33.87 -11.80
C TYR A 428 6.81 -33.34 -12.02
N TYR A 429 6.70 -32.01 -12.13
CA TYR A 429 5.46 -31.34 -12.47
C TYR A 429 5.56 -30.73 -13.86
N GLU A 430 4.67 -31.12 -14.76
CA GLU A 430 4.61 -30.51 -16.10
C GLU A 430 4.25 -29.01 -16.00
N SER A 431 4.70 -28.21 -16.99
CA SER A 431 4.47 -26.76 -17.00
C SER A 431 2.99 -26.37 -16.94
N GLY A 432 2.08 -27.22 -17.43
CA GLY A 432 0.63 -26.99 -17.39
C GLY A 432 -0.07 -27.59 -16.17
N GLN A 433 0.62 -28.41 -15.37
CA GLN A 433 0.03 -29.08 -14.21
C GLN A 433 -0.13 -28.08 -13.06
N GLN A 434 -1.31 -27.97 -12.46
CA GLN A 434 -1.51 -27.11 -11.29
C GLN A 434 -0.93 -27.75 -10.03
N LEU A 435 -0.28 -26.94 -9.19
CA LEU A 435 0.15 -27.34 -7.86
C LEU A 435 -1.04 -27.28 -6.88
N ASP A 436 -1.04 -28.17 -5.89
CA ASP A 436 -2.12 -28.24 -4.90
C ASP A 436 -1.93 -27.18 -3.80
N TYR A 437 -2.49 -25.99 -4.05
CA TYR A 437 -2.45 -24.89 -3.11
C TYR A 437 -3.54 -25.00 -2.05
N LYS A 438 -3.14 -25.11 -0.78
CA LYS A 438 -4.04 -25.10 0.36
C LYS A 438 -4.23 -23.70 0.91
N VAL A 439 -5.43 -23.15 0.74
CA VAL A 439 -5.81 -21.88 1.37
C VAL A 439 -5.93 -22.08 2.88
N LEU A 440 -5.22 -21.25 3.66
CA LEU A 440 -5.35 -21.27 5.11
C LEU A 440 -6.44 -20.31 5.58
N ARG A 441 -6.05 -19.06 5.87
CA ARG A 441 -6.91 -18.08 6.54
C ARG A 441 -7.72 -17.27 5.55
N ASN A 442 -7.14 -17.00 4.39
CA ASN A 442 -7.69 -16.19 3.31
C ASN A 442 -6.87 -16.46 2.04
N LYS A 443 -7.33 -15.92 0.90
CA LYS A 443 -6.65 -16.05 -0.41
C LYS A 443 -5.21 -15.52 -0.45
N ASP A 444 -4.81 -14.73 0.55
CA ASP A 444 -3.49 -14.11 0.69
C ASP A 444 -2.56 -14.89 1.64
N PHE A 445 -2.99 -16.07 2.12
CA PHE A 445 -2.15 -16.98 2.89
C PHE A 445 -2.45 -18.42 2.44
N ILE A 446 -1.61 -18.91 1.54
CA ILE A 446 -1.72 -20.25 0.95
C ILE A 446 -0.45 -21.05 1.23
N GLU A 447 -0.62 -22.34 1.47
CA GLU A 447 0.46 -23.31 1.68
C GLU A 447 0.57 -24.24 0.48
N LEU A 448 1.78 -24.72 0.26
CA LEU A 448 2.08 -25.78 -0.69
C LEU A 448 2.97 -26.80 0.00
N ALA A 449 2.67 -28.09 -0.15
CA ALA A 449 3.44 -29.15 0.46
C ALA A 449 3.66 -30.31 -0.51
N LEU A 450 4.83 -30.93 -0.39
CA LEU A 450 5.12 -32.24 -0.97
C LEU A 450 5.15 -33.24 0.19
N GLU A 451 4.37 -34.31 0.10
CA GLU A 451 4.29 -35.35 1.13
C GLU A 451 4.77 -36.70 0.55
N ASP A 452 5.44 -37.51 1.38
CA ASP A 452 5.77 -38.89 1.03
C ASP A 452 4.54 -39.82 1.20
N GLU A 453 4.68 -41.10 0.84
CA GLU A 453 3.62 -42.10 0.98
C GLU A 453 3.16 -42.31 2.44
N SER A 454 3.98 -41.92 3.41
CA SER A 454 3.67 -42.00 4.85
C SER A 454 3.01 -40.72 5.39
N GLY A 455 2.82 -39.71 4.55
CA GLY A 455 2.26 -38.40 4.91
C GLY A 455 3.26 -37.45 5.58
N ASN A 456 4.58 -37.73 5.52
CA ASN A 456 5.59 -36.80 6.01
C ASN A 456 5.81 -35.68 5.00
N LYS A 457 5.84 -34.44 5.47
CA LYS A 457 6.13 -33.27 4.63
C LYS A 457 7.61 -33.23 4.24
N LEU A 458 7.89 -33.52 2.98
CA LEU A 458 9.21 -33.40 2.35
C LEU A 458 9.52 -31.92 2.04
N LEU A 459 8.52 -31.20 1.51
CA LEU A 459 8.57 -29.76 1.28
C LEU A 459 7.33 -29.09 1.90
N SER A 460 7.51 -27.90 2.45
CA SER A 460 6.49 -27.07 3.08
C SER A 460 6.78 -25.61 2.82
N PHE A 461 6.00 -25.04 1.90
CA PHE A 461 6.18 -23.72 1.34
C PHE A 461 4.93 -22.87 1.64
N ALA A 462 5.07 -21.54 1.62
CA ALA A 462 3.94 -20.65 1.78
C ALA A 462 4.06 -19.38 0.94
N VAL A 463 2.93 -18.91 0.40
CA VAL A 463 2.79 -17.54 -0.13
C VAL A 463 2.02 -16.71 0.89
N ILE A 464 2.60 -15.59 1.31
CA ILE A 464 2.15 -14.78 2.44
C ILE A 464 2.07 -13.33 2.00
N ASN A 465 0.88 -12.91 1.61
CA ASN A 465 0.58 -11.56 1.17
C ASN A 465 -0.12 -10.77 2.28
N GLY A 466 0.22 -9.49 2.41
CA GLY A 466 -0.44 -8.57 3.34
C GLY A 466 0.10 -8.62 4.77
N PHE A 467 0.26 -7.44 5.40
CA PHE A 467 0.89 -7.31 6.71
C PHE A 467 0.23 -8.09 7.86
N ARG A 468 -1.09 -8.31 7.80
CA ARG A 468 -1.79 -9.15 8.79
C ARG A 468 -1.26 -10.60 8.75
N ASN A 469 -1.01 -11.13 7.56
CA ASN A 469 -0.47 -12.47 7.39
C ASN A 469 1.04 -12.49 7.71
N ILE A 470 1.79 -11.45 7.32
CA ILE A 470 3.21 -11.27 7.71
C ILE A 470 3.38 -11.26 9.23
N GLN A 471 2.54 -10.52 9.97
CA GLN A 471 2.56 -10.51 11.43
C GLN A 471 2.31 -11.92 12.00
N THR A 472 1.43 -12.70 11.37
CA THR A 472 1.17 -14.09 11.77
C THR A 472 2.42 -14.97 11.56
N LEU A 473 3.08 -14.87 10.40
CA LEU A 473 4.34 -15.55 10.12
C LEU A 473 5.42 -15.19 11.15
N VAL A 474 5.64 -13.89 11.38
CA VAL A 474 6.64 -13.43 12.35
C VAL A 474 6.34 -13.94 13.76
N GLN A 475 5.09 -13.99 14.18
CA GLN A 475 4.71 -14.57 15.47
C GLN A 475 5.03 -16.08 15.53
N ARG A 476 4.82 -16.82 14.44
CA ARG A 476 5.22 -18.24 14.37
C ARG A 476 6.74 -18.41 14.45
N ILE A 477 7.51 -17.56 13.78
CA ILE A 477 8.98 -17.55 13.86
C ILE A 477 9.44 -17.24 15.29
N LYS A 478 8.90 -16.20 15.92
CA LYS A 478 9.21 -15.83 17.32
C LYS A 478 8.94 -16.94 18.32
N ARG A 479 7.85 -17.70 18.10
CA ARG A 479 7.45 -18.83 18.95
C ARG A 479 8.15 -20.13 18.58
N LYS A 480 9.01 -20.14 17.57
CA LYS A 480 9.66 -21.34 17.02
C LYS A 480 8.65 -22.42 16.56
N THR A 481 7.51 -21.99 16.04
CA THR A 481 6.45 -22.87 15.50
C THR A 481 6.28 -22.74 13.98
N CYS A 482 7.16 -21.99 13.32
CA CYS A 482 7.21 -21.93 11.86
C CYS A 482 7.82 -23.24 11.32
N HIS A 483 7.08 -23.92 10.45
CA HIS A 483 7.48 -25.20 9.84
C HIS A 483 7.78 -25.09 8.34
N TYR A 484 7.63 -23.90 7.76
CA TYR A 484 7.95 -23.69 6.35
C TYR A 484 9.45 -23.74 6.13
N GLN A 485 9.90 -24.43 5.07
CA GLN A 485 11.26 -24.30 4.58
C GLN A 485 11.44 -23.02 3.77
N TYR A 486 10.44 -22.65 2.96
CA TYR A 486 10.45 -21.45 2.12
C TYR A 486 9.15 -20.66 2.27
N ALA A 487 9.23 -19.33 2.34
CA ALA A 487 8.06 -18.48 2.26
C ALA A 487 8.28 -17.28 1.35
N GLU A 488 7.41 -17.10 0.37
CA GLU A 488 7.33 -15.87 -0.40
C GLU A 488 6.44 -14.86 0.33
N VAL A 489 6.98 -13.67 0.59
CA VAL A 489 6.37 -12.68 1.47
C VAL A 489 6.22 -11.35 0.76
N MET A 490 4.97 -10.89 0.60
CA MET A 490 4.64 -9.61 -0.03
C MET A 490 3.86 -8.71 0.92
N ALA A 491 4.26 -7.44 1.00
CA ALA A 491 3.64 -6.41 1.82
C ALA A 491 2.16 -6.17 1.49
N CYS A 492 1.81 -6.15 0.21
CA CYS A 492 0.47 -5.84 -0.27
C CYS A 492 -0.42 -7.10 -0.26
N PRO A 493 -1.70 -6.99 0.18
CA PRO A 493 -2.70 -8.02 -0.10
C PRO A 493 -2.81 -8.24 -1.61
N SER A 494 -2.90 -9.49 -2.06
CA SER A 494 -2.90 -9.89 -3.47
C SER A 494 -1.62 -9.50 -4.23
N GLY A 495 -0.52 -9.27 -3.49
CA GLY A 495 0.80 -9.15 -4.06
C GLY A 495 1.04 -7.88 -4.89
N CYS A 496 1.99 -7.96 -5.82
CA CYS A 496 2.40 -6.83 -6.66
C CYS A 496 1.31 -6.36 -7.63
N LEU A 497 0.36 -7.23 -8.01
CA LEU A 497 -0.77 -6.86 -8.87
C LEU A 497 -1.71 -5.84 -8.19
N ASN A 498 -1.74 -5.83 -6.86
CA ASN A 498 -2.46 -4.84 -6.04
C ASN A 498 -1.49 -3.92 -5.28
N GLY A 499 -0.31 -3.66 -5.86
CA GLY A 499 0.69 -2.77 -5.27
C GLY A 499 0.14 -1.36 -4.99
N GLY A 500 0.72 -0.69 -3.98
CA GLY A 500 0.26 0.62 -3.52
C GLY A 500 0.24 1.72 -4.58
N ALA A 501 1.06 1.57 -5.63
CA ALA A 501 1.22 2.55 -6.70
C ALA A 501 0.57 2.15 -8.04
N GLN A 502 -0.25 1.10 -8.03
CA GLN A 502 -1.06 0.70 -9.19
C GLN A 502 -2.20 1.71 -9.45
N LEU A 503 -2.69 1.76 -10.68
CA LEU A 503 -3.85 2.58 -11.03
C LEU A 503 -5.09 2.10 -10.27
N ARG A 504 -5.85 3.05 -9.73
CA ARG A 504 -7.04 2.80 -8.94
C ARG A 504 -8.30 2.88 -9.83
N PRO A 505 -9.37 2.16 -9.47
CA PRO A 505 -10.62 2.25 -10.21
C PRO A 505 -11.25 3.65 -10.04
N ASP A 506 -11.97 4.13 -11.05
CA ASP A 506 -12.69 5.41 -10.98
C ASP A 506 -13.96 5.32 -10.12
N SER A 507 -14.55 4.12 -10.06
CA SER A 507 -15.73 3.81 -9.25
C SER A 507 -15.43 2.71 -8.25
N VAL A 508 -16.19 2.65 -7.15
CA VAL A 508 -15.99 1.64 -6.09
C VAL A 508 -16.29 0.23 -6.58
N ASP A 509 -17.15 0.10 -7.60
CA ASP A 509 -17.64 -1.17 -8.13
C ASP A 509 -16.82 -1.68 -9.32
N ASP A 510 -15.82 -0.94 -9.80
CA ASP A 510 -14.98 -1.38 -10.93
C ASP A 510 -13.98 -2.45 -10.46
N PRO A 511 -14.07 -3.69 -11.00
CA PRO A 511 -13.21 -4.82 -10.63
C PRO A 511 -11.85 -4.73 -11.31
N ILE A 512 -11.17 -3.58 -11.23
CA ILE A 512 -9.89 -3.35 -11.93
C ILE A 512 -8.83 -4.39 -11.53
N LEU A 513 -8.79 -4.81 -10.26
CA LEU A 513 -7.84 -5.83 -9.81
C LEU A 513 -8.06 -7.18 -10.51
N GLU A 514 -9.31 -7.60 -10.69
CA GLU A 514 -9.63 -8.85 -11.40
C GLU A 514 -9.21 -8.77 -12.87
N ARG A 515 -9.37 -7.58 -13.49
CA ARG A 515 -8.90 -7.32 -14.85
C ARG A 515 -7.38 -7.40 -14.94
N VAL A 516 -6.66 -6.80 -13.98
CA VAL A 516 -5.19 -6.89 -13.88
C VAL A 516 -4.73 -8.34 -13.72
N GLU A 517 -5.36 -9.12 -12.84
CA GLU A 517 -5.04 -10.53 -12.64
C GLU A 517 -5.29 -11.36 -13.91
N LYS A 518 -6.39 -11.11 -14.62
CA LYS A 518 -6.71 -11.80 -15.87
C LYS A 518 -5.70 -11.49 -16.97
N LEU A 519 -5.35 -10.21 -17.14
CA LEU A 519 -4.36 -9.77 -18.12
C LEU A 519 -2.97 -10.31 -17.80
N PHE A 520 -2.56 -10.31 -16.54
CA PHE A 520 -1.27 -10.89 -16.17
C PHE A 520 -1.20 -12.40 -16.48
N LYS A 521 -2.31 -13.12 -16.29
CA LYS A 521 -2.41 -14.56 -16.61
C LYS A 521 -2.48 -14.85 -18.12
N SER A 522 -2.79 -13.87 -18.97
CA SER A 522 -2.82 -14.08 -20.43
C SER A 522 -1.45 -13.98 -21.07
N ILE A 523 -0.42 -13.53 -20.34
CA ILE A 523 0.96 -13.47 -20.84
C ILE A 523 1.47 -14.89 -21.10
N PRO A 524 2.06 -15.17 -22.28
CA PRO A 524 2.66 -16.46 -22.57
C PRO A 524 3.76 -16.84 -21.57
N ILE A 525 3.81 -18.12 -21.18
CA ILE A 525 4.89 -18.63 -20.35
C ILE A 525 6.17 -18.73 -21.19
N THR A 526 7.29 -18.25 -20.64
CA THR A 526 8.59 -18.28 -21.32
C THR A 526 9.05 -19.71 -21.60
N SER A 527 9.75 -19.90 -22.72
CA SER A 527 10.44 -21.15 -23.04
C SER A 527 11.80 -21.26 -22.36
N LEU A 528 12.28 -20.20 -21.70
CA LEU A 528 13.54 -20.22 -20.98
C LEU A 528 13.44 -21.12 -19.73
N PRO A 529 14.31 -22.12 -19.59
CA PRO A 529 14.30 -23.01 -18.44
C PRO A 529 14.81 -22.29 -17.20
N VAL A 530 14.09 -22.40 -16.10
CA VAL A 530 14.50 -21.81 -14.81
C VAL A 530 15.49 -22.74 -14.07
N ASP A 531 15.68 -23.99 -14.51
CA ASP A 531 16.65 -24.90 -13.91
C ASP A 531 18.10 -24.42 -14.13
N CYS A 532 18.83 -24.20 -13.04
CA CYS A 532 20.21 -23.73 -13.04
C CYS A 532 21.23 -24.72 -13.65
N HIS A 533 20.86 -25.99 -13.85
CA HIS A 533 21.70 -27.01 -14.48
C HIS A 533 21.39 -27.17 -15.98
N HIS A 534 20.30 -26.55 -16.47
CA HIS A 534 19.91 -26.68 -17.85
C HIS A 534 20.91 -25.95 -18.76
N LYS A 535 21.28 -26.57 -19.90
CA LYS A 535 22.31 -26.06 -20.80
C LYS A 535 22.01 -24.63 -21.29
N LEU A 536 20.78 -24.35 -21.72
CA LEU A 536 20.35 -23.00 -22.11
C LEU A 536 20.52 -21.97 -20.98
N THR A 537 20.25 -22.36 -19.73
CA THR A 537 20.46 -21.48 -18.58
C THR A 537 21.93 -21.19 -18.39
N ILE A 538 22.78 -22.21 -18.46
CA ILE A 538 24.24 -22.06 -18.36
C ILE A 538 24.75 -21.13 -19.46
N ASP A 539 24.34 -21.35 -20.71
CA ASP A 539 24.74 -20.51 -21.84
C ASP A 539 24.26 -19.05 -21.69
N LEU A 540 23.09 -18.85 -21.10
CA LEU A 540 22.56 -17.52 -20.77
C LEU A 540 23.40 -16.85 -19.67
N TYR A 541 23.79 -17.59 -18.62
CA TYR A 541 24.69 -17.07 -17.58
C TYR A 541 26.08 -16.77 -18.15
N ASP A 542 26.64 -17.62 -18.99
CA ASP A 542 27.94 -17.38 -19.61
C ASP A 542 27.92 -16.13 -20.50
N LYS A 543 26.77 -15.85 -21.14
CA LYS A 543 26.56 -14.62 -21.92
C LYS A 543 26.50 -13.38 -21.03
N TYR A 544 25.71 -13.37 -19.96
CA TYR A 544 25.44 -12.16 -19.18
C TYR A 544 26.29 -12.01 -17.92
N PHE A 545 26.75 -13.08 -17.31
CA PHE A 545 27.51 -13.11 -16.06
C PHE A 545 28.76 -14.01 -16.13
N PRO A 546 29.66 -13.84 -17.12
CA PRO A 546 30.89 -14.62 -17.20
C PRO A 546 31.85 -14.26 -16.05
N ASN A 547 32.34 -15.27 -15.31
CA ASN A 547 33.37 -15.22 -14.26
C ASN A 547 33.08 -14.28 -13.05
N GLU A 548 32.89 -14.86 -11.85
CA GLU A 548 32.84 -14.23 -10.51
C GLU A 548 31.82 -13.10 -10.23
N ASP A 549 31.11 -12.61 -11.24
CA ASP A 549 30.10 -11.55 -11.09
C ASP A 549 28.79 -12.00 -10.40
N ASN A 550 28.63 -13.30 -10.12
CA ASN A 550 27.42 -13.82 -9.46
C ASN A 550 27.19 -13.20 -8.07
N ALA A 551 28.26 -12.82 -7.35
CA ALA A 551 28.15 -12.11 -6.08
C ALA A 551 27.32 -10.82 -6.19
N ARG A 552 27.28 -10.19 -7.38
CA ARG A 552 26.53 -8.96 -7.65
C ARG A 552 25.03 -9.18 -7.75
N LEU A 553 24.58 -10.43 -7.89
CA LEU A 553 23.16 -10.82 -7.86
C LEU A 553 22.63 -11.00 -6.43
N TYR A 554 23.46 -10.77 -5.42
CA TYR A 554 23.09 -10.87 -4.01
C TYR A 554 23.14 -9.50 -3.33
N ALA A 555 22.15 -9.23 -2.50
CA ALA A 555 22.01 -8.07 -1.64
C ALA A 555 22.53 -8.35 -0.23
N VAL A 556 22.77 -7.27 0.50
CA VAL A 556 23.08 -7.30 1.94
C VAL A 556 21.98 -6.54 2.68
N PHE A 557 21.42 -7.20 3.69
CA PHE A 557 20.41 -6.63 4.57
C PHE A 557 21.01 -6.44 5.97
N LYS A 558 20.71 -5.31 6.60
CA LYS A 558 21.26 -4.97 7.92
C LYS A 558 20.12 -4.52 8.83
N ALA A 559 20.14 -5.00 10.08
CA ALA A 559 19.21 -4.53 11.09
C ALA A 559 19.42 -3.02 11.32
N VAL A 560 18.34 -2.24 11.31
CA VAL A 560 18.42 -0.83 11.67
C VAL A 560 18.59 -0.74 13.18
N PRO A 561 19.68 -0.13 13.70
CA PRO A 561 19.89 0.00 15.13
C PRO A 561 18.71 0.74 15.75
N LYS A 562 18.05 0.13 16.75
CA LYS A 562 17.12 0.87 17.58
C LYS A 562 17.94 1.85 18.39
N THR A 563 17.76 3.16 18.17
CA THR A 563 18.20 4.17 19.12
C THR A 563 17.60 3.78 20.46
N LYS A 564 18.42 3.26 21.38
CA LYS A 564 18.01 3.11 22.78
C LYS A 564 17.65 4.52 23.22
N ASN A 565 16.35 4.81 23.37
CA ASN A 565 15.93 5.97 24.12
C ASN A 565 16.66 5.88 25.47
N LEU A 566 17.45 6.90 25.78
CA LEU A 566 18.21 7.10 27.02
C LEU A 566 17.31 7.19 28.29
N ILE A 567 16.06 6.73 28.21
CA ILE A 567 15.06 6.76 29.26
C ILE A 567 14.92 5.40 29.96
N ASN A 568 15.50 4.32 29.42
CA ASN A 568 15.61 3.04 30.13
C ASN A 568 16.94 2.93 30.90
N VAL A 569 17.24 3.94 31.73
CA VAL A 569 18.16 3.76 32.86
C VAL A 569 17.33 3.14 33.97
N ASN A 570 17.71 1.93 34.41
CA ASN A 570 17.13 1.29 35.58
C ASN A 570 17.24 2.26 36.77
N TRP A 571 16.09 2.60 37.36
CA TRP A 571 16.02 3.14 38.72
C TRP A 571 16.01 1.99 39.72
#